data_AF-A0A291DHY8-F1
#
_entry.id   AF-A0A291DHY8-F1
#
_cell.length_a   1.000
_cell.length_b   1.000
_cell.length_c   1.000
_cell.angle_alpha   90.00
_cell.angle_beta   90.00
_cell.angle_gamma   90.00
#
_symmetry.space_group_name_H-M   'P 1'
#
loop_
_entity.id
_entity.type
_entity.pdbx_description
1 polymer ?
#
loop_
_entity_poly.entity_id
_entity_poly.type
_entity_poly.pdbx_seq_one_letter_code
_entity_poly.pdbx_strand_id
1 'polypeptide(L)'
;MDTLSKIKSVLSSDLSAYELEKRTGVTRPSIVNMRKDTYDFSKMSFQIGEKLANYYDEQRESTLVFKDQGAFLSFTSMLDQFMKDTIKEIVPESITDEAMKEVLVRVNSEILKDSYLLEELYTVYKDTLRKKQKTQE
;
A
#
# COMPACT_ATOMS: atom_id res chain seq x y z
N MET A 1 -4.77 3.61 -17.34
CA MET A 1 -3.66 4.40 -17.92
C MET A 1 -3.13 3.61 -19.10
N ASP A 2 -3.02 4.23 -20.28
CA ASP A 2 -2.54 3.53 -21.48
C ASP A 2 -1.01 3.32 -21.43
N THR A 3 -0.51 2.43 -22.28
CA THR A 3 0.92 2.05 -22.30
C THR A 3 1.83 3.27 -22.49
N LEU A 4 1.45 4.20 -23.38
CA LEU A 4 2.24 5.40 -23.65
C LEU A 4 2.32 6.32 -22.42
N SER A 5 1.23 6.52 -21.69
CA SER A 5 1.24 7.33 -20.49
C SER A 5 2.09 6.70 -19.38
N LYS A 6 2.05 5.36 -19.22
CA LYS A 6 2.94 4.64 -18.28
C LYS A 6 4.42 4.90 -18.61
N ILE A 7 4.79 4.74 -19.87
CA ILE A 7 6.15 4.99 -20.37
C ILE A 7 6.57 6.44 -20.10
N LYS A 8 5.73 7.42 -20.44
CA LYS A 8 6.00 8.83 -20.20
C LYS A 8 6.20 9.12 -18.70
N SER A 9 5.39 8.53 -17.83
CA SER A 9 5.53 8.67 -16.38
C SER A 9 6.86 8.13 -15.85
N VAL A 10 7.34 7.02 -16.40
CA VAL A 10 8.66 6.46 -16.02
C VAL A 10 9.78 7.38 -16.52
N LEU A 11 9.68 7.85 -17.76
CA LEU A 11 10.67 8.73 -18.35
C LEU A 11 10.72 10.10 -17.67
N SER A 12 9.60 10.63 -17.17
CA SER A 12 9.53 11.88 -16.42
C SER A 12 9.92 11.75 -14.95
N SER A 13 10.25 10.55 -14.46
CA SER A 13 10.68 10.36 -13.07
C SER A 13 12.04 10.99 -12.80
N ASP A 14 12.30 11.33 -11.53
CA ASP A 14 13.58 11.86 -11.06
C ASP A 14 14.74 10.84 -11.12
N LEU A 15 14.46 9.59 -11.52
CA LEU A 15 15.48 8.57 -11.68
C LEU A 15 16.48 8.96 -12.78
N SER A 16 17.76 8.73 -12.51
CA SER A 16 18.78 8.92 -13.53
C SER A 16 18.61 7.90 -14.67
N ALA A 17 19.11 8.21 -15.86
CA ALA A 17 19.11 7.25 -16.97
C ALA A 17 19.92 5.98 -16.63
N TYR A 18 20.95 6.11 -15.79
CA TYR A 18 21.70 4.98 -15.24
C TYR A 18 20.81 4.04 -14.43
N GLU A 19 20.00 4.61 -13.56
CA GLU A 19 19.14 3.85 -12.65
C GLU A 19 18.00 3.18 -13.41
N LEU A 20 17.40 3.89 -14.36
CA LEU A 20 16.39 3.32 -15.26
C LEU A 20 16.96 2.18 -16.11
N GLU A 21 18.19 2.29 -16.60
CA GLU A 21 18.83 1.19 -17.33
C GLU A 21 19.02 -0.05 -16.45
N LYS A 22 19.50 0.12 -15.21
CA LYS A 22 19.65 -1.00 -14.28
C LYS A 22 18.33 -1.70 -13.96
N ARG A 23 17.25 -0.93 -13.81
CA ARG A 23 15.95 -1.46 -13.40
C ARG A 23 15.13 -2.04 -14.55
N THR A 24 15.23 -1.45 -15.74
CA THR A 24 14.38 -1.80 -16.89
C THR A 24 15.11 -2.56 -17.98
N GLY A 25 16.46 -2.55 -17.97
CA GLY A 25 17.28 -3.12 -19.03
C GLY A 25 17.17 -2.38 -20.36
N VAL A 26 16.66 -1.14 -20.37
CA VAL A 26 16.68 -0.24 -21.53
C VAL A 26 17.94 0.61 -21.47
N THR A 27 18.67 0.70 -22.57
CA THR A 27 19.99 1.34 -22.56
C THR A 27 19.92 2.84 -22.23
N ARG A 28 20.92 3.34 -21.49
CA ARG A 28 21.06 4.77 -21.17
C ARG A 28 20.87 5.71 -22.36
N PRO A 29 21.52 5.48 -23.52
CA PRO A 29 21.34 6.34 -24.69
C PRO A 29 19.89 6.38 -25.17
N SER A 30 19.18 5.24 -25.12
CA SER A 30 17.77 5.17 -25.49
C SER A 30 16.92 6.01 -24.54
N ILE A 31 17.12 5.86 -23.23
CA ILE A 31 16.38 6.63 -22.21
C ILE A 31 16.63 8.14 -22.37
N VAL A 32 17.89 8.55 -22.53
CA VAL A 32 18.25 9.96 -22.72
C VAL A 32 17.61 10.51 -24.00
N ASN A 33 17.59 9.73 -25.08
CA ASN A 33 16.94 10.14 -26.32
C ASN A 33 15.42 10.26 -26.16
N MET A 34 14.77 9.31 -25.47
CA MET A 34 13.33 9.30 -25.23
C MET A 34 12.85 10.40 -24.27
N ARG A 35 13.74 10.93 -23.41
CA ARG A 35 13.45 12.06 -22.53
C ARG A 35 13.45 13.42 -23.23
N LYS A 36 13.91 13.49 -24.49
CA LYS A 36 13.85 14.73 -25.27
C LYS A 36 12.41 14.97 -25.71
N ASP A 37 11.96 16.22 -25.62
CA ASP A 37 10.61 16.62 -26.06
C ASP A 37 10.37 16.37 -27.56
N THR A 38 11.45 16.21 -28.34
CA THR A 38 11.41 15.95 -29.78
C THR A 38 11.34 14.46 -30.13
N TYR A 39 11.32 13.55 -29.15
CA TYR A 39 11.30 12.12 -29.42
C TYR A 39 9.95 11.67 -29.98
N ASP A 40 9.98 10.98 -31.12
CA ASP A 40 8.81 10.38 -31.74
C ASP A 40 8.56 8.97 -31.17
N PHE A 41 7.59 8.86 -30.27
CA PHE A 41 7.22 7.62 -29.61
C PHE A 41 6.65 6.56 -30.56
N SER A 42 6.23 6.91 -31.78
CA SER A 42 5.80 5.93 -32.77
C SER A 42 6.93 5.06 -33.31
N LYS A 43 8.19 5.52 -33.17
CA LYS A 43 9.40 4.82 -33.60
C LYS A 43 10.02 3.96 -32.50
N MET A 44 9.41 3.93 -31.31
CA MET A 44 9.88 3.11 -30.20
C MET A 44 9.68 1.63 -30.52
N SER A 45 10.70 0.80 -30.23
CA SER A 45 10.51 -0.64 -30.35
C SER A 45 9.53 -1.15 -29.31
N PHE A 46 8.72 -2.13 -29.68
CA PHE A 46 7.76 -2.77 -28.78
C PHE A 46 8.43 -3.25 -27.49
N GLN A 47 9.61 -3.88 -27.59
CA GLN A 47 10.38 -4.38 -26.45
C GLN A 47 10.78 -3.27 -25.46
N ILE A 48 11.14 -2.08 -25.94
CA ILE A 48 11.46 -0.95 -25.05
C ILE A 48 10.19 -0.46 -24.36
N GLY A 49 9.09 -0.33 -25.12
CA GLY A 49 7.80 0.09 -24.58
C GLY A 49 7.28 -0.85 -23.49
N GLU A 50 7.37 -2.16 -23.73
CA GLU A 50 6.98 -3.20 -22.78
C GLU A 50 7.82 -3.15 -21.50
N LYS A 51 9.15 -3.08 -21.61
CA LYS A 51 10.05 -2.99 -20.44
C LYS A 51 9.73 -1.79 -19.53
N LEU A 52 9.50 -0.62 -20.14
CA LEU A 52 9.19 0.60 -19.38
C LEU A 52 7.78 0.56 -18.79
N ALA A 53 6.80 0.02 -19.52
CA ALA A 53 5.44 -0.12 -19.03
C ALA A 53 5.33 -1.13 -17.88
N ASN A 54 6.02 -2.28 -17.98
CA ASN A 54 6.06 -3.29 -16.92
C ASN A 54 6.70 -2.73 -15.66
N TYR A 55 7.82 -2.01 -15.79
CA TYR A 55 8.45 -1.34 -14.66
C TYR A 55 7.49 -0.38 -13.94
N TYR A 56 6.69 0.40 -14.69
CA TYR A 56 5.67 1.26 -14.08
C TYR A 56 4.66 0.46 -13.25
N ASP A 57 4.15 -0.64 -13.81
CA ASP A 57 3.15 -1.47 -13.15
C ASP A 57 3.73 -2.11 -11.87
N GLU A 58 4.95 -2.64 -11.93
CA GLU A 58 5.65 -3.22 -10.77
C GLU A 58 5.88 -2.20 -9.65
N GLN A 59 6.31 -0.98 -9.98
CA GLN A 59 6.50 0.08 -8.98
C GLN A 59 5.18 0.52 -8.35
N ARG A 60 4.12 0.61 -9.16
CA ARG A 60 2.78 0.96 -8.68
C ARG A 60 2.23 -0.13 -7.78
N GLU A 61 2.34 -1.39 -8.16
CA GLU A 61 1.92 -2.54 -7.37
C GLU A 61 2.69 -2.60 -6.05
N SER A 62 4.01 -2.46 -6.08
CA SER A 62 4.85 -2.42 -4.88
C SER A 62 4.45 -1.28 -3.94
N THR A 63 4.16 -0.09 -4.49
CA THR A 63 3.67 1.05 -3.70
C THR A 63 2.30 0.80 -3.10
N LEU A 64 1.40 0.15 -3.84
CA LEU A 64 0.07 -0.22 -3.34
C LEU A 64 0.16 -1.27 -2.23
N VAL A 65 1.00 -2.29 -2.39
CA VAL A 65 1.28 -3.30 -1.36
C VAL A 65 1.85 -2.64 -0.11
N PHE A 66 2.86 -1.76 -0.26
CA PHE A 66 3.43 -1.03 0.87
C PHE A 66 2.39 -0.14 1.58
N LYS A 67 1.56 0.57 0.82
CA LYS A 67 0.47 1.38 1.38
C LYS A 67 -0.56 0.52 2.10
N ASP A 68 -0.91 -0.64 1.56
CA ASP A 68 -1.87 -1.57 2.19
C ASP A 68 -1.29 -2.17 3.48
N GLN A 69 0.01 -2.51 3.50
CA GLN A 69 0.71 -2.93 4.71
C GLN A 69 0.77 -1.81 5.77
N GLY A 70 1.07 -0.57 5.37
CA GLY A 70 1.05 0.57 6.29
C GLY A 70 -0.35 0.86 6.85
N ALA A 71 -1.39 0.75 6.01
CA ALA A 71 -2.78 0.88 6.44
C ALA A 71 -3.22 -0.27 7.34
N PHE A 72 -2.76 -1.50 7.09
CA PHE A 72 -2.97 -2.64 7.97
C PHE A 72 -2.33 -2.43 9.35
N LEU A 73 -1.07 -1.99 9.41
CA LEU A 73 -0.40 -1.67 10.68
C LEU A 73 -1.09 -0.55 11.45
N SER A 74 -1.60 0.46 10.73
CA SER A 74 -2.37 1.54 11.34
C SER A 74 -3.69 1.01 11.90
N PHE A 75 -4.36 0.12 11.17
CA PHE A 75 -5.59 -0.56 11.62
C PHE A 75 -5.36 -1.38 12.88
N THR A 76 -4.32 -2.23 12.93
CA THR A 76 -4.03 -3.05 14.12
C THR A 76 -3.69 -2.18 15.34
N SER A 77 -2.97 -1.08 15.14
CA SER A 77 -2.67 -0.11 16.20
C SER A 77 -3.92 0.59 16.74
N MET A 78 -4.84 0.98 15.84
CA MET A 78 -6.13 1.58 16.23
C MET A 78 -7.01 0.58 17.00
N LEU A 79 -7.02 -0.68 16.56
CA LEU A 79 -7.77 -1.75 17.23
C LEU A 79 -7.24 -2.03 18.64
N ASP A 80 -5.91 -2.15 18.80
CA ASP A 80 -5.27 -2.32 20.12
C ASP A 80 -5.61 -1.17 21.06
N GLN A 81 -5.52 0.08 20.57
CA GLN A 81 -5.84 1.26 21.37
C GLN A 81 -7.33 1.27 21.78
N PHE A 82 -8.24 0.98 20.85
CA PHE A 82 -9.67 0.88 21.12
C PHE A 82 -9.97 -0.18 22.21
N MET A 83 -9.36 -1.36 22.12
CA MET A 83 -9.53 -2.42 23.11
C MET A 83 -8.99 -2.01 24.48
N LYS A 84 -7.81 -1.37 24.53
CA LYS A 84 -7.24 -0.85 25.78
C LYS A 84 -8.13 0.20 26.44
N ASP A 85 -8.70 1.11 25.66
CA ASP A 85 -9.58 2.15 26.20
C ASP A 85 -10.92 1.57 26.66
N THR A 86 -11.48 0.63 25.90
CA THR A 86 -12.68 -0.13 26.32
C THR A 86 -12.44 -0.88 27.64
N ILE A 87 -11.28 -1.52 27.81
CA ILE A 87 -10.93 -2.20 29.06
C ILE A 87 -10.86 -1.22 30.24
N LYS A 88 -10.29 -0.02 30.04
CA LYS A 88 -10.23 1.02 31.07
C LYS A 88 -11.61 1.56 31.44
N GLU A 89 -12.51 1.71 30.47
CA GLU A 89 -13.87 2.21 30.71
C GLU A 89 -14.75 1.17 31.42
N ILE A 90 -14.67 -0.10 31.02
CA ILE A 90 -15.50 -1.18 31.58
C ILE A 90 -15.03 -1.61 32.97
N VAL A 91 -13.74 -1.47 33.28
CA VAL A 91 -13.17 -1.83 34.58
C VAL A 91 -12.69 -0.57 35.32
N PRO A 92 -13.58 0.15 36.03
CA PRO A 92 -13.16 1.21 36.95
C PRO A 92 -12.16 0.65 37.97
N GLU A 93 -11.17 1.44 38.37
CA GLU A 93 -10.07 1.04 39.27
C GLU A 93 -10.51 0.56 40.67
N SER A 94 -11.81 0.58 41.00
CA SER A 94 -12.38 0.10 42.26
C SER A 94 -12.77 -1.38 42.19
N ILE A 95 -11.76 -2.24 42.16
CA ILE A 95 -11.67 -3.60 42.74
C ILE A 95 -13.00 -4.37 42.83
N THR A 96 -13.25 -5.25 41.86
CA THR A 96 -14.08 -6.48 41.99
C THR A 96 -14.01 -7.37 40.74
N ASP A 97 -13.52 -6.86 39.61
CA ASP A 97 -13.52 -7.58 38.32
C ASP A 97 -12.11 -7.81 37.73
N GLU A 98 -11.08 -7.93 38.58
CA GLU A 98 -9.71 -8.29 38.18
C GLU A 98 -9.65 -9.54 37.29
N ALA A 99 -10.54 -10.52 37.53
CA ALA A 99 -10.66 -11.71 36.68
C ALA A 99 -11.17 -11.36 35.27
N MET A 100 -12.17 -10.50 35.15
CA MET A 100 -12.69 -10.04 33.86
C MET A 100 -11.67 -9.18 33.12
N LYS A 101 -10.95 -8.32 33.84
CA LYS A 101 -9.84 -7.54 33.30
C LYS A 101 -8.77 -8.43 32.67
N GLU A 102 -8.35 -9.49 33.36
CA GLU A 102 -7.38 -10.45 32.84
C GLU A 102 -7.90 -11.17 31.58
N VAL A 103 -9.19 -11.57 31.58
CA VAL A 103 -9.83 -12.17 30.40
C VAL A 103 -9.80 -11.20 29.21
N LEU A 104 -10.19 -9.95 29.39
CA LEU A 104 -10.23 -8.96 28.31
C LEU A 104 -8.84 -8.61 27.78
N VAL A 105 -7.84 -8.48 28.67
CA VAL A 105 -6.44 -8.28 28.28
C VAL A 105 -5.95 -9.46 27.45
N ARG A 106 -6.29 -10.69 27.86
CA ARG A 106 -5.93 -11.89 27.11
C ARG A 106 -6.64 -11.97 25.77
N VAL A 107 -7.92 -11.63 25.69
CA VAL A 107 -8.67 -11.54 24.41
C VAL A 107 -8.01 -10.54 23.47
N ASN A 108 -7.66 -9.33 23.93
CA ASN A 108 -6.94 -8.36 23.09
C ASN A 108 -5.59 -8.93 22.61
N SER A 109 -4.84 -9.58 23.50
CA SER A 109 -3.55 -10.19 23.14
C SER A 109 -3.68 -11.29 22.09
N GLU A 110 -4.67 -12.19 22.24
CA GLU A 110 -4.86 -13.30 21.31
C GLU A 110 -5.37 -12.83 19.94
N ILE A 111 -6.28 -11.83 19.90
CA ILE A 111 -6.70 -11.21 18.64
C ILE A 111 -5.51 -10.60 17.90
N LEU A 112 -4.62 -9.88 18.59
CA LEU A 112 -3.46 -9.25 17.97
C LEU A 112 -2.37 -10.23 17.51
N LYS A 113 -2.39 -11.48 18.00
CA LYS A 113 -1.48 -12.55 17.55
C LYS A 113 -2.05 -13.36 16.40
N ASP A 114 -3.36 -13.38 16.22
CA ASP A 114 -4.03 -14.10 15.14
C ASP A 114 -4.00 -13.29 13.84
N SER A 115 -2.96 -13.52 13.04
CA SER A 115 -2.77 -12.81 11.77
C SER A 115 -3.93 -13.03 10.79
N TYR A 116 -4.53 -14.22 10.77
CA TYR A 116 -5.62 -14.55 9.86
C TYR A 116 -6.88 -13.77 10.23
N LEU A 117 -7.24 -13.75 11.51
CA LEU A 117 -8.36 -12.95 12.02
C LEU A 117 -8.14 -11.45 11.76
N LEU A 118 -6.93 -10.93 11.97
CA LEU A 118 -6.62 -9.52 11.71
C LEU A 118 -6.79 -9.16 10.22
N GLU A 119 -6.38 -10.04 9.31
CA GLU A 119 -6.56 -9.84 7.87
C GLU A 119 -8.04 -9.83 7.46
N GLU A 120 -8.85 -10.73 8.04
CA GLU A 120 -10.31 -10.74 7.83
C GLU A 120 -10.95 -9.44 8.35
N LEU A 121 -10.62 -9.02 9.57
CA LEU A 121 -11.13 -7.79 10.17
C LEU A 121 -10.71 -6.54 9.36
N TYR A 122 -9.47 -6.51 8.87
CA TYR A 122 -8.99 -5.43 8.01
C TYR A 122 -9.72 -5.39 6.67
N THR A 123 -10.05 -6.56 6.10
CA THR A 123 -10.86 -6.65 4.88
C THR A 123 -12.25 -6.06 5.08
N VAL A 124 -12.93 -6.42 6.18
CA VAL A 124 -14.24 -5.85 6.54
C VAL A 124 -14.15 -4.33 6.75
N TYR A 125 -13.10 -3.86 7.42
CA TYR A 125 -12.85 -2.43 7.64
C TYR A 125 -12.68 -1.67 6.31
N LYS A 126 -11.80 -2.16 5.42
CA LYS A 126 -11.57 -1.57 4.08
C LYS A 126 -12.85 -1.49 3.27
N ASP A 127 -13.64 -2.56 3.23
CA ASP A 127 -14.88 -2.61 2.46
C ASP A 127 -15.93 -1.64 2.99
N THR A 128 -16.00 -1.48 4.31
CA THR A 128 -16.91 -0.52 4.95
C THR A 128 -16.53 0.93 4.63
N LEU A 129 -15.23 1.27 4.67
CA LEU A 129 -14.74 2.59 4.27
C LEU A 129 -15.06 2.91 2.81
N ARG A 130 -14.82 1.95 1.90
CA ARG A 130 -15.12 2.08 0.46
C ARG A 130 -16.60 2.31 0.20
N LYS A 131 -17.48 1.62 0.93
CA LYS A 131 -18.94 1.80 0.82
C LYS A 131 -19.35 3.21 1.26
N LYS A 132 -18.81 3.74 2.35
CA LYS A 132 -19.12 5.11 2.82
C LYS A 132 -18.73 6.20 1.82
N GLN A 133 -17.57 6.05 1.16
CA GLN A 133 -17.11 7.03 0.17
C GLN A 133 -18.03 7.10 -1.06
N LYS A 134 -18.51 5.95 -1.55
CA LYS A 134 -19.45 5.88 -2.69
C LYS A 134 -20.85 6.44 -2.40
N THR A 135 -21.22 6.60 -1.13
CA THR A 135 -22.52 7.19 -0.75
C THR A 135 -22.44 8.72 -0.64
N GLN A 136 -21.24 9.29 -0.70
CA GLN A 136 -20.98 10.74 -0.62
C GLN A 136 -20.63 11.38 -1.97
N GLU A 137 -20.50 10.57 -3.03
CA GLU A 137 -20.36 10.99 -4.43
C GLU A 137 -21.71 10.87 -5.16
#